data_AF-A0A8J2AXJ0-F1
#
_entry.id   AF-A0A8J2AXJ0-F1
#
_cell.length_a   1.000
_cell.length_b   1.000
_cell.length_c   1.000
_cell.angle_alpha   90.00
_cell.angle_beta   90.00
_cell.angle_gamma   90.00
#
_symmetry.space_group_name_H-M   'P 1'
#
loop_
_entity.id
_entity.type
_entity.pdbx_description
1 polymer ?
#
loop_
_entity_poly.entity_id
_entity_poly.type
_entity_poly.pdbx_seq_one_letter_code
_entity_poly.pdbx_strand_id
1 'polypeptide(L)'
;MENDVPRVCRHICYAFHVIAEQDYQLEPVLFQRVASVLLMKTQDESPAAKEQRLQSSAYNALAIVVKKVREPAKLGNILEKLTEEVTNRLQFAIQNKRSDPQCELHGNLCVCLSELVDKFPREQVLALPALPHAMMKSYIECFELYASLNEDSVLPDTLMAVSMLIKKMEQGFEPYVQPCLKYFETALRNSDDVQTCNMCTSLVGNPLAHHLKLKFMPFSEVLIAPIIENVKKDVDKKIKLSCICTLGDVAMALGGSFVPALPSVIQVLGHAGEIRVSDEDADNVEWLEYVNKLRENVLEAYVSIAFGLQEGQVLDKFKGHVNQATTLIGMVIEDFGRTQQLGHQIVSLEVLRLACALLSDLVEFFQKDMCDFVRNAPYLTTMLNDVPKQTNDEEVMRTLALLQNGLRKYGA
;
A
#
# COMPACT_ATOMS: atom_id res chain seq x y z
N MET A 1 -25.19 10.62 -27.07
CA MET A 1 -24.64 9.27 -26.81
C MET A 1 -25.63 8.17 -27.17
N GLU A 2 -26.89 8.20 -26.72
CA GLU A 2 -27.88 7.12 -26.92
C GLU A 2 -27.94 6.62 -28.39
N ASN A 3 -28.04 7.55 -29.36
CA ASN A 3 -28.17 7.24 -30.79
C ASN A 3 -26.87 7.43 -31.61
N ASP A 4 -25.73 7.65 -30.96
CA ASP A 4 -24.47 7.93 -31.64
C ASP A 4 -23.68 6.65 -31.98
N VAL A 5 -22.82 6.77 -32.99
CA VAL A 5 -21.92 5.69 -33.44
C VAL A 5 -20.81 5.42 -32.40
N PRO A 6 -20.24 4.20 -32.36
CA PRO A 6 -19.28 3.81 -31.32
C PRO A 6 -18.04 4.72 -31.20
N ARG A 7 -17.53 5.21 -32.33
CA ARG A 7 -16.40 6.17 -32.35
C ARG A 7 -16.73 7.44 -31.57
N VAL A 8 -17.92 8.00 -31.75
CA VAL A 8 -18.36 9.21 -31.03
C VAL A 8 -18.62 8.88 -29.56
N CYS A 9 -19.28 7.75 -29.28
CA CYS A 9 -19.55 7.30 -27.92
C CYS A 9 -18.26 7.15 -27.08
N ARG A 10 -17.18 6.63 -27.68
CA ARG A 10 -15.87 6.53 -27.02
C ARG A 10 -15.34 7.90 -26.57
N HIS A 11 -15.42 8.92 -27.43
CA HIS A 11 -14.99 10.27 -27.10
C HIS A 11 -15.89 10.91 -26.04
N ILE A 12 -17.19 10.60 -26.04
CA ILE A 12 -18.11 11.02 -24.98
C ILE A 12 -17.75 10.38 -23.64
N CYS A 13 -17.35 9.10 -23.61
CA CYS A 13 -16.86 8.45 -22.38
C CYS A 13 -15.64 9.21 -21.81
N TYR A 14 -14.69 9.57 -22.68
CA TYR A 14 -13.54 10.39 -22.29
C TYR A 14 -13.96 11.78 -21.79
N ALA A 15 -14.95 12.42 -22.43
CA ALA A 15 -15.47 13.70 -21.95
C ALA A 15 -16.08 13.59 -20.55
N PHE A 16 -16.85 12.52 -20.26
CA PHE A 16 -17.34 12.27 -18.90
C PHE A 16 -16.22 12.08 -17.88
N HIS A 17 -15.14 11.40 -18.28
CA HIS A 17 -13.95 11.25 -17.44
C HIS A 17 -13.36 12.61 -17.08
N VAL A 18 -13.05 13.44 -18.08
CA VAL A 18 -12.48 14.78 -17.87
C VAL A 18 -13.41 15.68 -17.03
N ILE A 19 -14.71 15.65 -17.29
CA ILE A 19 -15.70 16.45 -16.52
C ILE A 19 -15.72 15.98 -15.06
N ALA A 20 -15.71 14.68 -14.81
CA ALA A 20 -15.69 14.12 -13.45
C ALA A 20 -14.37 14.46 -12.72
N GLU A 21 -13.23 14.46 -13.43
CA GLU A 21 -11.94 14.86 -12.86
C GLU A 21 -11.89 16.32 -12.41
N GLN A 22 -12.63 17.21 -13.08
CA GLN A 22 -12.82 18.61 -12.68
C GLN A 22 -13.75 18.78 -11.47
N ASP A 23 -14.06 17.69 -10.76
CA ASP A 23 -14.90 17.65 -9.57
C ASP A 23 -16.34 18.16 -9.80
N TYR A 24 -16.80 18.17 -11.05
CA TYR A 24 -18.17 18.52 -11.39
C TYR A 24 -19.16 17.54 -10.75
N GLN A 25 -20.15 18.08 -10.03
CA GLN A 25 -21.14 17.27 -9.33
C GLN A 25 -22.36 17.05 -10.21
N LEU A 26 -22.62 15.79 -10.57
CA LEU A 26 -23.84 15.42 -11.27
C LEU A 26 -24.99 15.38 -10.27
N GLU A 27 -26.03 16.17 -10.54
CA GLU A 27 -27.31 16.07 -9.84
C GLU A 27 -27.88 14.64 -9.93
N PRO A 28 -28.62 14.14 -8.92
CA PRO A 28 -29.01 12.73 -8.86
C PRO A 28 -29.70 12.16 -10.11
N VAL A 29 -30.60 12.93 -10.72
CA VAL A 29 -31.32 12.55 -11.95
C VAL A 29 -30.36 12.44 -13.13
N LEU A 30 -29.42 13.38 -13.24
CA LEU A 30 -28.42 13.38 -14.30
C LEU A 30 -27.42 12.23 -14.09
N PHE A 31 -26.99 11.98 -12.85
CA PHE A 31 -26.15 10.84 -12.51
C PHE A 31 -26.82 9.52 -12.94
N GLN A 32 -28.09 9.31 -12.56
CA GLN A 32 -28.83 8.11 -12.94
C GLN A 32 -28.88 7.94 -14.47
N ARG A 33 -29.15 9.03 -15.20
CA ARG A 33 -29.19 8.99 -16.66
C ARG A 33 -27.82 8.67 -17.26
N VAL A 34 -26.76 9.35 -16.82
CA VAL A 34 -25.39 9.10 -17.27
C VAL A 34 -24.99 7.65 -17.01
N ALA A 35 -25.19 7.15 -15.78
CA ALA A 35 -24.88 5.76 -15.42
C ALA A 35 -25.65 4.75 -16.29
N SER A 36 -26.94 4.99 -16.52
CA SER A 36 -27.77 4.11 -17.36
C SER A 36 -27.30 4.06 -18.82
N VAL A 37 -26.92 5.21 -19.39
CA VAL A 37 -26.45 5.30 -20.78
C VAL A 37 -25.07 4.65 -20.93
N LEU A 38 -24.18 4.85 -19.95
CA LEU A 38 -22.88 4.18 -19.92
C LEU A 38 -23.07 2.66 -19.85
N LEU A 39 -23.90 2.16 -18.93
CA LEU A 39 -24.20 0.73 -18.82
C LEU A 39 -24.83 0.16 -20.08
N MET A 40 -25.70 0.90 -20.76
CA MET A 40 -26.27 0.48 -22.05
C MET A 40 -25.17 0.33 -23.10
N LYS A 41 -24.22 1.27 -23.18
CA LYS A 41 -23.16 1.25 -24.20
C LYS A 41 -22.10 0.17 -23.95
N THR A 42 -21.98 -0.34 -22.73
CA THR A 42 -21.14 -1.52 -22.45
C THR A 42 -21.67 -2.82 -23.08
N GLN A 43 -22.94 -2.85 -23.50
CA GLN A 43 -23.58 -4.01 -24.14
C GLN A 43 -23.50 -3.98 -25.68
N ASP A 44 -22.90 -2.94 -26.27
CA ASP A 44 -22.73 -2.83 -27.72
C ASP A 44 -21.63 -3.80 -28.19
N GLU A 45 -22.03 -4.97 -28.69
CA GLU A 45 -21.12 -5.99 -29.24
C GLU A 45 -20.84 -5.81 -30.75
N SER A 46 -21.21 -4.68 -31.35
CA SER A 46 -20.95 -4.43 -32.78
C SER A 46 -19.43 -4.43 -33.09
N PRO A 47 -19.01 -4.80 -34.33
CA PRO A 47 -17.60 -4.78 -34.71
C PRO A 47 -16.93 -3.42 -34.48
N ALA A 48 -17.65 -2.33 -34.78
CA ALA A 48 -17.17 -0.97 -34.56
C ALA A 48 -17.00 -0.65 -33.06
N ALA A 49 -17.86 -1.16 -32.18
CA ALA A 49 -17.71 -0.98 -30.73
C ALA A 49 -16.50 -1.73 -30.17
N LYS A 50 -16.25 -2.95 -30.66
CA LYS A 50 -15.05 -3.74 -30.31
C LYS A 50 -13.76 -3.06 -30.78
N GLU A 51 -13.73 -2.60 -32.03
CA GLU A 51 -12.58 -1.87 -32.60
C GLU A 51 -12.25 -0.61 -31.79
N GLN A 52 -13.26 0.12 -31.33
CA GLN A 52 -13.10 1.34 -30.55
C GLN A 52 -12.88 1.11 -29.05
N ARG A 53 -12.87 -0.15 -28.58
CA ARG A 53 -12.84 -0.49 -27.15
C ARG A 53 -13.90 0.26 -26.34
N LEU A 54 -15.11 0.35 -26.88
CA LEU A 54 -16.20 1.14 -26.29
C LEU A 54 -16.62 0.61 -24.92
N GLN A 55 -16.67 -0.72 -24.76
CA GLN A 55 -17.03 -1.36 -23.49
C GLN A 55 -16.09 -0.93 -22.35
N SER A 56 -14.78 -1.06 -22.56
CA SER A 56 -13.76 -0.66 -21.59
C SER A 56 -13.83 0.84 -21.28
N SER A 57 -13.99 1.67 -22.33
CA SER A 57 -14.16 3.12 -22.17
C SER A 57 -15.39 3.49 -21.35
N ALA A 58 -16.52 2.79 -21.54
CA ALA A 58 -17.76 3.06 -20.85
C ALA A 58 -17.73 2.64 -19.37
N TYR A 59 -17.13 1.48 -19.05
CA TYR A 59 -16.92 1.09 -17.64
C TYR A 59 -15.95 2.03 -16.92
N ASN A 60 -14.84 2.42 -17.55
CA ASN A 60 -13.91 3.38 -16.95
C ASN A 60 -14.56 4.75 -16.70
N ALA A 61 -15.39 5.23 -17.64
CA ALA A 61 -16.19 6.44 -17.45
C ALA A 61 -17.23 6.27 -16.33
N LEU A 62 -17.82 5.09 -16.16
CA LEU A 62 -18.75 4.81 -15.07
C LEU A 62 -18.02 4.84 -13.71
N ALA A 63 -16.87 4.18 -13.62
CA ALA A 63 -16.06 4.11 -12.41
C ALA A 63 -15.65 5.51 -11.92
N ILE A 64 -15.14 6.38 -12.80
CA ILE A 64 -14.74 7.75 -12.42
C ILE A 64 -15.94 8.63 -12.05
N VAL A 65 -17.08 8.49 -12.74
CA VAL A 65 -18.31 9.22 -12.41
C VAL A 65 -18.83 8.80 -11.04
N VAL A 66 -18.82 7.50 -10.73
CA VAL A 66 -19.16 6.98 -9.39
C VAL A 66 -18.18 7.53 -8.35
N LYS A 67 -16.87 7.40 -8.58
CA LYS A 67 -15.79 7.88 -7.69
C LYS A 67 -15.98 9.32 -7.24
N LYS A 68 -16.48 10.18 -8.12
CA LYS A 68 -16.61 11.63 -7.89
C LYS A 68 -17.93 12.06 -7.23
N VAL A 69 -18.81 11.11 -6.90
CA VAL A 69 -20.02 11.36 -6.09
C VAL A 69 -19.63 11.81 -4.68
N ARG A 70 -20.08 13.00 -4.27
CA ARG A 70 -19.89 13.57 -2.92
C ARG A 70 -21.03 13.30 -1.95
N GLU A 71 -22.26 13.16 -2.44
CA GLU A 71 -23.46 12.95 -1.60
C GLU A 71 -24.10 11.57 -1.89
N PRO A 72 -23.41 10.45 -1.59
CA PRO A 72 -23.89 9.11 -1.93
C PRO A 72 -25.21 8.74 -1.26
N ALA A 73 -25.53 9.34 -0.10
CA ALA A 73 -26.80 9.16 0.59
C ALA A 73 -28.03 9.54 -0.26
N LYS A 74 -27.90 10.52 -1.18
CA LYS A 74 -28.96 10.90 -2.11
C LYS A 74 -29.16 9.89 -3.25
N LEU A 75 -28.21 8.98 -3.44
CA LEU A 75 -28.12 8.03 -4.54
C LEU A 75 -28.25 6.57 -4.08
N GLY A 76 -28.52 6.29 -2.80
CA GLY A 76 -28.47 4.95 -2.22
C GLY A 76 -29.11 3.86 -3.09
N ASN A 77 -30.40 4.00 -3.42
CA ASN A 77 -31.12 3.03 -4.27
C ASN A 77 -30.52 2.85 -5.67
N ILE A 78 -29.92 3.91 -6.24
CA ILE A 78 -29.29 3.86 -7.56
C ILE A 78 -27.96 3.12 -7.44
N LEU A 79 -27.14 3.45 -6.44
CA LEU A 79 -25.85 2.80 -6.20
C LEU A 79 -26.02 1.31 -5.89
N GLU A 80 -27.01 0.93 -5.09
CA GLU A 80 -27.33 -0.49 -4.79
C GLU A 80 -27.64 -1.27 -6.06
N LYS A 81 -28.57 -0.76 -6.89
CA LYS A 81 -28.95 -1.40 -8.16
C LYS A 81 -27.77 -1.48 -9.14
N LEU A 82 -26.96 -0.42 -9.21
CA LEU A 82 -25.74 -0.42 -10.03
C LEU A 82 -24.76 -1.49 -9.54
N THR A 83 -24.59 -1.64 -8.22
CA THR A 83 -23.67 -2.63 -7.65
C THR A 83 -24.14 -4.06 -7.91
N GLU A 84 -25.45 -4.32 -7.75
CA GLU A 84 -26.05 -5.61 -8.09
C GLU A 84 -25.87 -5.94 -9.58
N GLU A 85 -26.18 -4.99 -10.48
CA GLU A 85 -26.05 -5.17 -11.91
C GLU A 85 -24.59 -5.44 -12.34
N VAL A 86 -23.62 -4.65 -11.83
CA VAL A 86 -22.21 -4.84 -12.16
C VAL A 86 -21.68 -6.17 -11.59
N THR A 87 -22.13 -6.58 -10.39
CA THR A 87 -21.78 -7.89 -9.81
C THR A 87 -22.31 -9.03 -10.69
N ASN A 88 -23.57 -8.96 -11.12
CA ASN A 88 -24.17 -9.95 -12.01
C ASN A 88 -23.44 -10.04 -13.36
N ARG A 89 -22.97 -8.91 -13.91
CA ARG A 89 -22.18 -8.89 -15.15
C ARG A 89 -20.81 -9.51 -14.98
N LEU A 90 -20.13 -9.27 -13.86
CA LEU A 90 -18.86 -9.94 -13.54
C LEU A 90 -19.07 -11.45 -13.45
N GLN A 91 -20.08 -11.87 -12.71
CA GLN A 91 -20.44 -13.28 -12.56
C GLN A 91 -20.73 -13.94 -13.92
N PHE A 92 -21.47 -13.27 -14.79
CA PHE A 92 -21.76 -13.76 -16.14
C PHE A 92 -20.50 -13.84 -17.01
N ALA A 93 -19.61 -12.86 -16.95
CA ALA A 93 -18.36 -12.87 -17.71
C ALA A 93 -17.46 -14.05 -17.30
N ILE A 94 -17.35 -14.32 -15.99
CA ILE A 94 -16.60 -15.45 -15.42
C ILE A 94 -17.19 -16.79 -15.88
N GLN A 95 -18.51 -16.96 -15.75
CA GLN A 95 -19.18 -18.22 -16.13
C GLN A 95 -19.06 -18.56 -17.61
N ASN A 96 -19.04 -17.55 -18.48
CA ASN A 96 -18.81 -17.72 -19.91
C ASN A 96 -17.33 -17.88 -20.27
N LYS A 97 -16.44 -17.96 -19.26
CA LYS A 97 -14.99 -18.02 -19.42
C LYS A 97 -14.47 -16.94 -20.39
N ARG A 98 -15.08 -15.74 -20.33
CA ARG A 98 -14.67 -14.61 -21.17
C ARG A 98 -13.33 -14.07 -20.65
N SER A 99 -12.24 -14.67 -21.08
CA SER A 99 -10.90 -14.12 -20.90
C SER A 99 -10.46 -13.49 -22.21
N ASP A 100 -10.54 -12.17 -22.32
CA ASP A 100 -9.81 -11.48 -23.38
C ASP A 100 -8.29 -11.50 -23.05
N PRO A 101 -7.39 -11.46 -24.06
CA PRO A 101 -5.95 -11.53 -23.81
C PRO A 101 -5.41 -10.45 -22.88
N GLN A 102 -6.14 -9.34 -22.72
CA GLN A 102 -5.76 -8.19 -21.90
C GLN A 102 -6.49 -8.16 -20.56
N CYS A 103 -7.37 -9.14 -20.28
CA CYS A 103 -8.19 -9.21 -19.08
C CYS A 103 -9.08 -7.98 -18.84
N GLU A 104 -9.35 -7.18 -19.88
CA GLU A 104 -9.96 -5.86 -19.75
C GLU A 104 -11.35 -5.94 -19.12
N LEU A 105 -12.19 -6.90 -19.52
CA LEU A 105 -13.58 -6.91 -19.03
C LEU A 105 -13.68 -7.17 -17.53
N HIS A 106 -13.01 -8.22 -17.04
CA HIS A 106 -13.00 -8.53 -15.60
C HIS A 106 -12.36 -7.41 -14.79
N GLY A 107 -11.26 -6.82 -15.30
CA GLY A 107 -10.59 -5.70 -14.66
C GLY A 107 -11.50 -4.48 -14.54
N ASN A 108 -12.09 -4.03 -15.64
CA ASN A 108 -13.00 -2.88 -15.66
C ASN A 108 -14.21 -3.06 -14.72
N LEU A 109 -14.77 -4.27 -14.64
CA LEU A 109 -15.87 -4.59 -13.72
C LEU A 109 -15.41 -4.56 -12.25
N CYS A 110 -14.24 -5.12 -11.93
CA CYS A 110 -13.65 -5.06 -10.59
C CYS A 110 -13.39 -3.60 -10.14
N VAL A 111 -12.83 -2.78 -11.04
CA VAL A 111 -12.61 -1.34 -10.80
C VAL A 111 -13.94 -0.63 -10.51
N CYS A 112 -14.97 -0.86 -11.33
CA CYS A 112 -16.30 -0.28 -11.11
C CYS A 112 -16.89 -0.69 -9.75
N LEU A 113 -16.78 -1.96 -9.38
CA LEU A 113 -17.27 -2.47 -8.09
C LEU A 113 -16.51 -1.86 -6.91
N SER A 114 -15.20 -1.67 -7.04
CA SER A 114 -14.39 -0.97 -6.02
C SER A 114 -14.91 0.45 -5.79
N GLU A 115 -15.10 1.22 -6.86
CA GLU A 115 -15.59 2.60 -6.76
C GLU A 115 -17.03 2.67 -6.25
N LEU A 116 -17.89 1.69 -6.57
CA LEU A 116 -19.26 1.60 -6.04
C LEU A 116 -19.27 1.26 -4.55
N VAL A 117 -18.50 0.25 -4.13
CA VAL A 117 -18.38 -0.13 -2.71
C VAL A 117 -17.83 1.00 -1.87
N ASP A 118 -16.94 1.82 -2.44
CA ASP A 118 -16.41 2.99 -1.74
C ASP A 118 -17.51 3.98 -1.31
N LYS A 119 -18.64 4.00 -2.01
CA LYS A 119 -19.75 4.93 -1.75
C LYS A 119 -20.72 4.49 -0.67
N PHE A 120 -20.69 3.22 -0.26
CA PHE A 120 -21.54 2.77 0.84
C PHE A 120 -20.91 3.09 2.21
N PRO A 121 -21.72 3.56 3.17
CA PRO A 121 -21.33 3.57 4.58
C PRO A 121 -20.98 2.17 5.05
N ARG A 122 -20.03 2.07 5.97
CA ARG A 122 -19.60 0.79 6.55
C ARG A 122 -20.78 0.02 7.15
N GLU A 123 -21.64 0.72 7.88
CA GLU A 123 -22.79 0.14 8.57
C GLU A 123 -23.73 -0.55 7.58
N GLN A 124 -23.89 0.02 6.38
CA GLN A 124 -24.70 -0.56 5.31
C GLN A 124 -24.06 -1.82 4.72
N VAL A 125 -22.75 -1.79 4.44
CA VAL A 125 -22.02 -2.95 3.92
C VAL A 125 -22.08 -4.12 4.92
N LEU A 126 -21.97 -3.83 6.21
CA LEU A 126 -22.06 -4.84 7.27
C LEU A 126 -23.51 -5.31 7.53
N ALA A 127 -24.50 -4.43 7.41
CA ALA A 127 -25.91 -4.77 7.62
C ALA A 127 -26.53 -5.59 6.49
N LEU A 128 -25.98 -5.51 5.27
CA LEU A 128 -26.44 -6.24 4.09
C LEU A 128 -25.42 -7.31 3.69
N PRO A 129 -25.25 -8.40 4.46
CA PRO A 129 -24.19 -9.38 4.21
C PRO A 129 -24.27 -10.02 2.82
N ALA A 130 -25.44 -10.09 2.20
CA ALA A 130 -25.61 -10.66 0.86
C ALA A 130 -24.73 -9.95 -0.20
N LEU A 131 -24.54 -8.64 -0.08
CA LEU A 131 -23.75 -7.85 -1.04
C LEU A 131 -22.25 -8.21 -1.00
N PRO A 132 -21.52 -8.06 0.11
CA PRO A 132 -20.11 -8.44 0.17
C PRO A 132 -19.91 -9.94 -0.06
N HIS A 133 -20.85 -10.82 0.33
CA HIS A 133 -20.75 -12.25 0.01
C HIS A 133 -20.82 -12.51 -1.50
N ALA A 134 -21.76 -11.88 -2.21
CA ALA A 134 -21.88 -12.03 -3.66
C ALA A 134 -20.62 -11.52 -4.39
N MET A 135 -20.11 -10.36 -3.96
CA MET A 135 -18.89 -9.79 -4.52
C MET A 135 -17.66 -10.66 -4.26
N MET A 136 -17.46 -11.11 -3.02
CA MET A 136 -16.34 -11.99 -2.68
C MET A 136 -16.42 -13.32 -3.43
N LYS A 137 -17.62 -13.88 -3.60
CA LYS A 137 -17.80 -15.07 -4.44
C LYS A 137 -17.30 -14.80 -5.86
N SER A 138 -17.73 -13.72 -6.50
CA SER A 138 -17.26 -13.37 -7.85
C SER A 138 -15.76 -13.09 -7.91
N TYR A 139 -15.16 -12.50 -6.88
CA TYR A 139 -13.70 -12.28 -6.82
C TYR A 139 -12.90 -13.57 -6.67
N ILE A 140 -13.35 -14.51 -5.83
CA ILE A 140 -12.73 -15.82 -5.71
C ILE A 140 -12.82 -16.58 -7.03
N GLU A 141 -14.00 -16.63 -7.65
CA GLU A 141 -14.16 -17.30 -8.94
C GLU A 141 -13.36 -16.61 -10.06
N CYS A 142 -13.16 -15.29 -9.98
CA CYS A 142 -12.26 -14.56 -10.87
C CYS A 142 -10.81 -15.05 -10.68
N PHE A 143 -10.34 -15.14 -9.43
CA PHE A 143 -9.02 -15.69 -9.16
C PHE A 143 -8.87 -17.15 -9.63
N GLU A 144 -9.90 -17.99 -9.44
CA GLU A 144 -9.91 -19.38 -9.95
C GLU A 144 -9.80 -19.43 -11.47
N LEU A 145 -10.53 -18.57 -12.18
CA LEU A 145 -10.47 -18.51 -13.63
C LEU A 145 -9.06 -18.19 -14.13
N TYR A 146 -8.41 -17.16 -13.57
CA TYR A 146 -7.07 -16.77 -13.99
C TYR A 146 -6.01 -17.81 -13.62
N ALA A 147 -6.08 -18.38 -12.42
CA ALA A 147 -5.22 -19.49 -12.02
C ALA A 147 -5.38 -20.72 -12.93
N SER A 148 -6.57 -20.96 -13.49
CA SER A 148 -6.81 -22.05 -14.44
C SER A 148 -6.20 -21.82 -15.84
N LEU A 149 -5.96 -20.57 -16.20
CA LEU A 149 -5.32 -20.19 -17.47
C LEU A 149 -3.79 -20.20 -17.35
N ASN A 150 -3.30 -19.71 -16.21
CA ASN A 150 -1.90 -19.75 -15.82
C ASN A 150 -1.84 -19.76 -14.28
N GLU A 151 -1.20 -20.79 -13.70
CA GLU A 151 -1.21 -21.06 -12.26
C GLU A 151 -0.70 -19.87 -11.43
N ASP A 152 0.26 -19.12 -11.96
CA ASP A 152 0.88 -17.96 -11.31
C ASP A 152 0.15 -16.63 -11.58
N SER A 153 -0.97 -16.66 -12.32
CA SER A 153 -1.69 -15.46 -12.74
C SER A 153 -2.76 -15.05 -11.73
N VAL A 154 -2.62 -13.83 -11.22
CA VAL A 154 -3.60 -13.16 -10.37
C VAL A 154 -3.92 -11.82 -11.01
N LEU A 155 -5.20 -11.51 -11.18
CA LEU A 155 -5.62 -10.25 -11.81
C LEU A 155 -5.47 -9.08 -10.81
N PRO A 156 -4.62 -8.06 -11.07
CA PRO A 156 -4.40 -6.95 -10.13
C PRO A 156 -5.68 -6.16 -9.81
N ASP A 157 -6.57 -5.94 -10.79
CA ASP A 157 -7.83 -5.25 -10.54
C ASP A 157 -8.73 -5.98 -9.53
N THR A 158 -8.68 -7.32 -9.48
CA THR A 158 -9.40 -8.09 -8.47
C THR A 158 -8.78 -7.89 -7.08
N LEU A 159 -7.44 -7.82 -6.96
CA LEU A 159 -6.76 -7.46 -5.70
C LEU A 159 -7.15 -6.05 -5.23
N MET A 160 -7.25 -5.09 -6.14
CA MET A 160 -7.70 -3.73 -5.82
C MET A 160 -9.14 -3.71 -5.29
N ALA A 161 -10.05 -4.46 -5.93
CA ALA A 161 -11.44 -4.55 -5.50
C ALA A 161 -11.58 -5.25 -4.13
N VAL A 162 -10.81 -6.32 -3.89
CA VAL A 162 -10.72 -6.96 -2.58
C VAL A 162 -10.17 -6.00 -1.52
N SER A 163 -9.14 -5.20 -1.85
CA SER A 163 -8.59 -4.19 -0.95
C SER A 163 -9.65 -3.18 -0.49
N MET A 164 -10.54 -2.76 -1.38
CA MET A 164 -11.63 -1.85 -1.03
C MET A 164 -12.64 -2.50 -0.07
N LEU A 165 -12.99 -3.77 -0.27
CA LEU A 165 -13.84 -4.51 0.66
C LEU A 165 -13.18 -4.64 2.04
N ILE A 166 -11.88 -4.93 2.12
CA ILE A 166 -11.14 -4.97 3.38
C ILE A 166 -11.25 -3.61 4.09
N LYS A 167 -11.02 -2.50 3.39
CA LYS A 167 -11.13 -1.14 3.95
C LYS A 167 -12.53 -0.84 4.49
N LYS A 168 -13.59 -1.28 3.80
CA LYS A 168 -14.97 -1.03 4.24
C LYS A 168 -15.41 -1.93 5.37
N MET A 169 -15.05 -3.21 5.33
CA MET A 169 -15.52 -4.20 6.29
C MET A 169 -14.65 -4.25 7.55
N GLU A 170 -13.38 -3.82 7.44
CA GLU A 170 -12.36 -3.94 8.47
C GLU A 170 -12.29 -5.36 9.04
N GLN A 171 -12.38 -5.53 10.36
CA GLN A 171 -12.44 -6.83 11.03
C GLN A 171 -13.60 -7.73 10.57
N GLY A 172 -14.65 -7.17 9.96
CA GLY A 172 -15.74 -7.93 9.35
C GLY A 172 -15.31 -8.72 8.11
N PHE A 173 -14.13 -8.44 7.55
CA PHE A 173 -13.57 -9.16 6.41
C PHE A 173 -12.93 -10.51 6.79
N GLU A 174 -12.65 -10.75 8.07
CA GLU A 174 -11.98 -11.99 8.56
C GLU A 174 -12.47 -13.29 7.89
N PRO A 175 -13.78 -13.55 7.73
CA PRO A 175 -14.26 -14.82 7.15
C PRO A 175 -13.81 -15.07 5.70
N TYR A 176 -13.41 -14.01 4.98
CA TYR A 176 -13.02 -14.09 3.57
C TYR A 176 -11.52 -14.21 3.36
N VAL A 177 -10.69 -14.07 4.39
CA VAL A 177 -9.23 -14.13 4.25
C VAL A 177 -8.77 -15.52 3.84
N GLN A 178 -9.29 -16.56 4.51
CA GLN A 178 -8.88 -17.94 4.23
C GLN A 178 -9.13 -18.36 2.76
N PRO A 179 -10.30 -18.08 2.15
CA PRO A 179 -10.50 -18.29 0.71
C PRO A 179 -9.50 -17.55 -0.20
N CYS A 180 -9.05 -16.35 0.18
CA CYS A 180 -8.12 -15.54 -0.61
C CYS A 180 -6.65 -15.98 -0.47
N LEU A 181 -6.31 -16.70 0.60
CA LEU A 181 -4.94 -16.87 1.08
C LEU A 181 -3.99 -17.40 0.00
N LYS A 182 -4.40 -18.44 -0.74
CA LYS A 182 -3.58 -19.04 -1.79
C LYS A 182 -3.25 -18.06 -2.92
N TYR A 183 -4.18 -17.18 -3.29
CA TYR A 183 -3.98 -16.20 -4.37
C TYR A 183 -3.09 -15.05 -3.92
N PHE A 184 -3.22 -14.63 -2.66
CA PHE A 184 -2.30 -13.67 -2.09
C PHE A 184 -0.88 -14.23 -2.07
N GLU A 185 -0.70 -15.49 -1.63
CA GLU A 185 0.60 -16.14 -1.64
C GLU A 185 1.18 -16.26 -3.07
N THR A 186 0.39 -16.72 -4.05
CA THR A 186 0.81 -16.78 -5.46
C THR A 186 1.27 -15.42 -5.97
N ALA A 187 0.49 -14.35 -5.73
CA ALA A 187 0.83 -13.00 -6.15
C ALA A 187 2.12 -12.48 -5.48
N LEU A 188 2.34 -12.79 -4.20
CA LEU A 188 3.55 -12.39 -3.49
C LEU A 188 4.79 -13.14 -3.99
N ARG A 189 4.65 -14.41 -4.37
CA ARG A 189 5.76 -15.25 -4.85
C ARG A 189 6.12 -14.98 -6.30
N ASN A 190 5.20 -14.49 -7.11
CA ASN A 190 5.44 -14.12 -8.50
C ASN A 190 6.01 -12.69 -8.62
N SER A 191 7.29 -12.51 -8.29
CA SER A 191 7.98 -11.21 -8.38
C SER A 191 8.21 -10.71 -9.81
N ASP A 192 8.02 -11.58 -10.81
CA ASP A 192 8.16 -11.21 -12.23
C ASP A 192 6.98 -10.33 -12.69
N ASP A 193 5.79 -10.56 -12.12
CA ASP A 193 4.66 -9.62 -12.24
C ASP A 193 4.77 -8.52 -11.17
N VAL A 194 5.59 -7.51 -11.49
CA VAL A 194 5.88 -6.39 -10.58
C VAL A 194 4.63 -5.66 -10.11
N GLN A 195 3.65 -5.45 -10.98
CA GLN A 195 2.43 -4.71 -10.61
C GLN A 195 1.61 -5.51 -9.60
N THR A 196 1.35 -6.78 -9.89
CA THR A 196 0.51 -7.65 -9.05
C THR A 196 1.18 -7.96 -7.73
N CYS A 197 2.48 -8.27 -7.73
CA CYS A 197 3.26 -8.52 -6.52
C CYS A 197 3.30 -7.28 -5.61
N ASN A 198 3.55 -6.10 -6.18
CA ASN A 198 3.59 -4.85 -5.42
C ASN A 198 2.22 -4.48 -4.82
N MET A 199 1.14 -4.68 -5.59
CA MET A 199 -0.22 -4.43 -5.12
C MET A 199 -0.63 -5.38 -4.00
N CYS A 200 -0.34 -6.68 -4.15
CA CYS A 200 -0.62 -7.68 -3.13
C CYS A 200 0.20 -7.42 -1.84
N THR A 201 1.49 -7.09 -1.99
CA THR A 201 2.35 -6.72 -0.86
C THR A 201 1.74 -5.58 -0.05
N SER A 202 1.36 -4.48 -0.73
CA SER A 202 0.72 -3.34 -0.07
C SER A 202 -0.61 -3.71 0.57
N LEU A 203 -1.42 -4.55 -0.10
CA LEU A 203 -2.70 -5.04 0.42
C LEU A 203 -2.54 -5.76 1.76
N VAL A 204 -1.51 -6.63 1.87
CA VAL A 204 -1.24 -7.42 3.09
C VAL A 204 -0.94 -6.52 4.29
N GLY A 205 -0.15 -5.47 4.12
CA GLY A 205 0.14 -4.51 5.19
C GLY A 205 -1.08 -3.66 5.54
N ASN A 206 -1.49 -2.84 4.58
CA ASN A 206 -2.64 -1.94 4.70
C ASN A 206 -3.45 -1.96 3.39
N PRO A 207 -4.60 -2.64 3.35
CA PRO A 207 -5.56 -2.66 4.47
C PRO A 207 -5.63 -3.92 5.34
N LEU A 208 -5.08 -5.07 4.92
CA LEU A 208 -5.38 -6.35 5.55
C LEU A 208 -4.92 -6.45 7.00
N ALA A 209 -3.61 -6.44 7.27
CA ALA A 209 -3.11 -6.53 8.63
C ALA A 209 -3.57 -5.32 9.47
N HIS A 210 -3.50 -4.12 8.91
CA HIS A 210 -3.91 -2.89 9.57
C HIS A 210 -5.33 -2.95 10.17
N HIS A 211 -6.34 -3.39 9.39
CA HIS A 211 -7.72 -3.41 9.86
C HIS A 211 -8.09 -4.67 10.64
N LEU A 212 -7.48 -5.83 10.33
CA LEU A 212 -7.79 -7.07 11.06
C LEU A 212 -7.08 -7.15 12.42
N LYS A 213 -5.97 -6.42 12.61
CA LYS A 213 -5.17 -6.45 13.83
C LYS A 213 -4.82 -7.89 14.21
N LEU A 214 -5.05 -8.30 15.45
CA LEU A 214 -4.75 -9.65 15.93
C LEU A 214 -5.51 -10.77 15.19
N LYS A 215 -6.63 -10.46 14.50
CA LYS A 215 -7.32 -11.45 13.65
C LYS A 215 -6.53 -11.81 12.39
N PHE A 216 -5.50 -11.06 12.05
CA PHE A 216 -4.56 -11.40 10.97
C PHE A 216 -3.61 -12.55 11.35
N MET A 217 -3.40 -12.81 12.65
CA MET A 217 -2.39 -13.75 13.16
C MET A 217 -2.47 -15.16 12.53
N PRO A 218 -3.64 -15.79 12.35
CA PRO A 218 -3.73 -17.12 11.73
C PRO A 218 -3.19 -17.18 10.29
N PHE A 219 -3.12 -16.03 9.61
CA PHE A 219 -2.71 -15.92 8.21
C PHE A 219 -1.30 -15.33 8.05
N SER A 220 -0.73 -14.81 9.14
CA SER A 220 0.46 -13.96 9.07
C SER A 220 1.70 -14.72 8.61
N GLU A 221 1.87 -15.97 9.04
CA GLU A 221 3.06 -16.76 8.66
C GLU A 221 3.13 -16.97 7.14
N VAL A 222 2.02 -17.39 6.53
CA VAL A 222 1.91 -17.65 5.09
C VAL A 222 2.18 -16.39 4.26
N LEU A 223 1.76 -15.22 4.75
CA LEU A 223 1.86 -13.96 4.01
C LEU A 223 3.16 -13.20 4.28
N ILE A 224 3.73 -13.28 5.49
CA ILE A 224 4.99 -12.62 5.84
C ILE A 224 6.17 -13.34 5.18
N ALA A 225 6.15 -14.67 5.10
CA ALA A 225 7.26 -15.46 4.55
C ALA A 225 7.70 -15.00 3.13
N PRO A 226 6.82 -14.92 2.12
CA PRO A 226 7.21 -14.46 0.79
C PRO A 226 7.64 -12.98 0.75
N ILE A 227 7.12 -12.13 1.64
CA ILE A 227 7.54 -10.72 1.75
C ILE A 227 9.00 -10.65 2.23
N ILE A 228 9.37 -11.41 3.26
CA ILE A 228 10.77 -11.49 3.73
C ILE A 228 11.69 -12.04 2.63
N GLU A 229 11.24 -13.05 1.88
CA GLU A 229 12.00 -13.58 0.75
C GLU A 229 12.26 -12.53 -0.33
N ASN A 230 11.25 -11.71 -0.68
CA ASN A 230 11.38 -10.68 -1.70
C ASN A 230 12.33 -9.55 -1.29
N VAL A 231 12.46 -9.24 0.01
CA VAL A 231 13.49 -8.29 0.48
C VAL A 231 14.90 -8.86 0.28
N LYS A 232 15.08 -10.19 0.39
CA LYS A 232 16.39 -10.85 0.25
C LYS A 232 16.79 -11.03 -1.22
N LYS A 233 15.83 -11.25 -2.11
CA LYS A 233 16.06 -11.50 -3.54
C LYS A 233 16.43 -10.21 -4.29
N ASP A 234 16.98 -10.38 -5.49
CA ASP A 234 17.17 -9.28 -6.45
C ASP A 234 15.91 -9.13 -7.30
N VAL A 235 14.90 -8.49 -6.70
CA VAL A 235 13.60 -8.17 -7.33
C VAL A 235 13.52 -6.69 -7.67
N ASP A 236 12.48 -6.31 -8.41
CA ASP A 236 12.21 -4.91 -8.72
C ASP A 236 12.23 -4.02 -7.46
N LYS A 237 12.90 -2.87 -7.59
CA LYS A 237 13.09 -1.89 -6.52
C LYS A 237 11.76 -1.51 -5.84
N LYS A 238 10.66 -1.39 -6.59
CA LYS A 238 9.33 -1.06 -6.05
C LYS A 238 8.82 -2.15 -5.11
N ILE A 239 8.98 -3.43 -5.47
CA ILE A 239 8.58 -4.56 -4.63
C ILE A 239 9.37 -4.53 -3.32
N LYS A 240 10.69 -4.35 -3.39
CA LYS A 240 11.56 -4.32 -2.21
C LYS A 240 11.17 -3.18 -1.26
N LEU A 241 10.91 -1.98 -1.78
CA LEU A 241 10.44 -0.83 -1.01
C LEU A 241 9.08 -1.10 -0.33
N SER A 242 8.11 -1.66 -1.06
CA SER A 242 6.79 -1.99 -0.53
C SER A 242 6.82 -3.11 0.51
N CYS A 243 7.70 -4.11 0.32
CA CYS A 243 7.88 -5.19 1.29
C CYS A 243 8.34 -4.64 2.64
N ILE A 244 9.31 -3.72 2.65
CA ILE A 244 9.84 -3.11 3.88
C ILE A 244 8.74 -2.32 4.61
N CYS A 245 7.98 -1.48 3.89
CA CYS A 245 6.84 -0.77 4.48
C CYS A 245 5.83 -1.74 5.10
N THR A 246 5.50 -2.79 4.35
CA THR A 246 4.51 -3.80 4.75
C THR A 246 4.94 -4.55 6.01
N LEU A 247 6.23 -4.85 6.18
CA LEU A 247 6.73 -5.48 7.40
C LEU A 247 6.54 -4.57 8.63
N GLY A 248 6.70 -3.25 8.47
CA GLY A 248 6.36 -2.26 9.50
C GLY A 248 4.87 -2.24 9.84
N ASP A 249 4.01 -2.17 8.82
CA ASP A 249 2.55 -2.19 8.99
C ASP A 249 2.05 -3.44 9.72
N VAL A 250 2.59 -4.61 9.35
CA VAL A 250 2.26 -5.90 9.97
C VAL A 250 2.73 -5.93 11.42
N ALA A 251 3.93 -5.40 11.73
CA ALA A 251 4.42 -5.31 13.11
C ALA A 251 3.52 -4.43 13.97
N MET A 252 3.09 -3.27 13.45
CA MET A 252 2.11 -2.40 14.11
C MET A 252 0.76 -3.06 14.31
N ALA A 253 0.31 -3.89 13.36
CA ALA A 253 -0.97 -4.58 13.44
C ALA A 253 -0.98 -5.73 14.47
N LEU A 254 0.11 -6.49 14.54
CA LEU A 254 0.21 -7.69 15.39
C LEU A 254 0.74 -7.40 16.80
N GLY A 255 1.45 -6.28 16.99
CA GLY A 255 2.08 -5.92 18.24
C GLY A 255 2.93 -7.06 18.81
N GLY A 256 2.57 -7.53 20.01
CA GLY A 256 3.33 -8.61 20.67
C GLY A 256 3.30 -9.95 19.94
N SER A 257 2.29 -10.19 19.11
CA SER A 257 2.20 -11.41 18.28
C SER A 257 3.22 -11.41 17.11
N PHE A 258 3.91 -10.30 16.87
CA PHE A 258 4.95 -10.19 15.84
C PHE A 258 6.29 -10.81 16.25
N VAL A 259 6.50 -11.09 17.55
CA VAL A 259 7.78 -11.59 18.10
C VAL A 259 8.38 -12.78 17.34
N PRO A 260 7.61 -13.79 16.87
CA PRO A 260 8.18 -14.91 16.09
C PRO A 260 8.84 -14.48 14.78
N ALA A 261 8.31 -13.45 14.10
CA ALA A 261 8.86 -12.94 12.85
C ALA A 261 10.01 -11.94 13.06
N LEU A 262 10.11 -11.35 14.25
CA LEU A 262 11.03 -10.24 14.57
C LEU A 262 12.49 -10.52 14.15
N PRO A 263 13.13 -11.66 14.48
CA PRO A 263 14.54 -11.86 14.14
C PRO A 263 14.79 -11.86 12.63
N SER A 264 13.92 -12.52 11.86
CA SER A 264 14.02 -12.60 10.40
C SER A 264 13.79 -11.24 9.74
N VAL A 265 12.86 -10.44 10.28
CA VAL A 265 12.55 -9.10 9.77
C VAL A 265 13.70 -8.13 10.06
N ILE A 266 14.19 -8.07 11.30
CA ILE A 266 15.34 -7.22 11.65
C ILE A 266 16.56 -7.56 10.81
N GLN A 267 16.80 -8.85 10.55
CA GLN A 267 17.90 -9.27 9.69
C GLN A 267 17.77 -8.66 8.29
N VAL A 268 16.61 -8.74 7.63
CA VAL A 268 16.47 -8.19 6.27
C VAL A 268 16.48 -6.66 6.24
N LEU A 269 15.94 -6.00 7.26
CA LEU A 269 16.02 -4.55 7.42
C LEU A 269 17.47 -4.07 7.58
N GLY A 270 18.28 -4.79 8.37
CA GLY A 270 19.71 -4.51 8.53
C GLY A 270 20.45 -4.53 7.19
N HIS A 271 20.33 -5.63 6.43
CA HIS A 271 20.97 -5.74 5.12
C HIS A 271 20.50 -4.67 4.12
N ALA A 272 19.20 -4.34 4.13
CA ALA A 272 18.66 -3.29 3.26
C ALA A 272 19.19 -1.89 3.62
N GLY A 273 19.27 -1.57 4.92
CA GLY A 273 19.79 -0.29 5.41
C GLY A 273 21.29 -0.11 5.18
N GLU A 274 22.05 -1.20 5.12
CA GLU A 274 23.50 -1.17 4.89
C GLU A 274 23.90 -0.84 3.44
N ILE A 275 22.95 -0.78 2.51
CA ILE A 275 23.22 -0.37 1.13
C ILE A 275 23.79 1.06 1.13
N ARG A 276 24.95 1.24 0.50
CA ARG A 276 25.68 2.50 0.40
C ARG A 276 25.74 2.99 -1.04
N VAL A 277 25.89 4.30 -1.16
CA VAL A 277 26.24 4.98 -2.42
C VAL A 277 27.76 5.14 -2.44
N SER A 278 28.39 4.55 -3.45
CA SER A 278 29.83 4.70 -3.69
C SER A 278 30.14 6.13 -4.14
N ASP A 279 31.39 6.58 -4.03
CA ASP A 279 31.78 7.89 -4.57
C ASP A 279 31.61 7.95 -6.09
N GLU A 280 31.70 6.82 -6.80
CA GLU A 280 31.49 6.72 -8.25
C GLU A 280 30.02 6.86 -8.64
N ASP A 281 29.10 6.42 -7.77
CA ASP A 281 27.66 6.52 -7.97
C ASP A 281 27.06 7.83 -7.42
N ALA A 282 27.89 8.74 -6.90
CA ALA A 282 27.42 9.98 -6.26
C ALA A 282 26.67 10.93 -7.22
N ASP A 283 26.86 10.78 -8.53
CA ASP A 283 26.14 11.54 -9.56
C ASP A 283 24.94 10.78 -10.15
N ASN A 284 24.71 9.53 -9.73
CA ASN A 284 23.60 8.70 -10.22
C ASN A 284 22.31 9.03 -9.45
N VAL A 285 21.56 10.01 -9.97
CA VAL A 285 20.31 10.52 -9.35
C VAL A 285 19.30 9.40 -9.07
N GLU A 286 19.04 8.50 -10.02
CA GLU A 286 18.07 7.42 -9.84
C GLU A 286 18.50 6.42 -8.75
N TRP A 287 19.81 6.17 -8.64
CA TRP A 287 20.35 5.33 -7.58
C TRP A 287 20.26 6.00 -6.23
N LEU A 288 20.62 7.29 -6.14
CA LEU A 288 20.49 8.10 -4.94
C LEU A 288 19.06 8.14 -4.42
N GLU A 289 18.08 8.42 -5.29
CA GLU A 289 16.66 8.45 -4.93
C GLU A 289 16.20 7.10 -4.37
N TYR A 290 16.61 6.00 -5.02
CA TYR A 290 16.29 4.66 -4.56
C TYR A 290 16.91 4.35 -3.18
N VAL A 291 18.20 4.62 -2.97
CA VAL A 291 18.87 4.34 -1.69
C VAL A 291 18.29 5.19 -0.57
N ASN A 292 17.96 6.46 -0.84
CA ASN A 292 17.30 7.31 0.14
C ASN A 292 15.90 6.78 0.49
N LYS A 293 15.06 6.48 -0.52
CA LYS A 293 13.74 5.89 -0.28
C LYS A 293 13.81 4.56 0.47
N LEU A 294 14.82 3.75 0.18
CA LEU A 294 15.07 2.49 0.88
C LEU A 294 15.37 2.73 2.37
N ARG A 295 16.27 3.68 2.67
CA ARG A 295 16.63 4.03 4.05
C ARG A 295 15.46 4.66 4.81
N GLU A 296 14.66 5.51 4.16
CA GLU A 296 13.41 6.04 4.74
C GLU A 296 12.52 4.88 5.21
N ASN A 297 12.20 3.95 4.31
CA ASN A 297 11.33 2.82 4.62
C ASN A 297 11.91 1.91 5.72
N VAL A 298 13.23 1.69 5.74
CA VAL A 298 13.88 0.88 6.80
C VAL A 298 13.80 1.58 8.16
N LEU A 299 14.05 2.90 8.22
CA LEU A 299 13.94 3.68 9.44
C LEU A 299 12.50 3.70 9.97
N GLU A 300 11.52 3.94 9.10
CA GLU A 300 10.09 3.90 9.44
C GLU A 300 9.64 2.49 9.89
N ALA A 301 10.18 1.44 9.28
CA ALA A 301 9.91 0.06 9.69
C ALA A 301 10.45 -0.22 11.10
N TYR A 302 11.66 0.25 11.46
CA TYR A 302 12.17 0.12 12.83
C TYR A 302 11.29 0.84 13.84
N VAL A 303 10.84 2.07 13.52
CA VAL A 303 9.90 2.84 14.35
C VAL A 303 8.60 2.06 14.55
N SER A 304 8.00 1.59 13.46
CA SER A 304 6.76 0.81 13.45
C SER A 304 6.86 -0.49 14.25
N ILE A 305 7.99 -1.20 14.14
CA ILE A 305 8.25 -2.41 14.92
C ILE A 305 8.36 -2.08 16.41
N ALA A 306 9.11 -1.04 16.78
CA ALA A 306 9.30 -0.66 18.18
C ALA A 306 7.97 -0.22 18.82
N PHE A 307 7.17 0.60 18.13
CA PHE A 307 5.84 1.00 18.60
C PHE A 307 4.89 -0.20 18.70
N GLY A 308 4.83 -1.07 17.70
CA GLY A 308 4.00 -2.28 17.74
C GLY A 308 4.35 -3.17 18.94
N LEU A 309 5.64 -3.41 19.19
CA LEU A 309 6.10 -4.20 20.34
C LEU A 309 5.82 -3.50 21.68
N GLN A 310 5.87 -2.16 21.73
CA GLN A 310 5.48 -1.39 22.90
C GLN A 310 3.99 -1.51 23.20
N GLU A 311 3.11 -1.34 22.20
CA GLU A 311 1.67 -1.57 22.35
C GLU A 311 1.37 -3.01 22.79
N GLY A 312 2.15 -3.96 22.29
CA GLY A 312 2.13 -5.37 22.67
C GLY A 312 2.74 -5.69 24.04
N GLN A 313 3.26 -4.71 24.78
CA GLN A 313 3.92 -4.88 26.08
C GLN A 313 5.10 -5.87 26.08
N VAL A 314 5.81 -5.96 24.96
CA VAL A 314 6.99 -6.84 24.77
C VAL A 314 8.16 -6.11 24.12
N LEU A 315 8.26 -4.79 24.33
CA LEU A 315 9.32 -3.93 23.82
C LEU A 315 10.74 -4.41 24.20
N ASP A 316 10.87 -5.08 25.34
CA ASP A 316 12.10 -5.72 25.80
C ASP A 316 12.66 -6.76 24.80
N LYS A 317 11.81 -7.37 23.96
CA LYS A 317 12.26 -8.24 22.85
C LYS A 317 13.02 -7.48 21.76
N PHE A 318 12.80 -6.18 21.62
CA PHE A 318 13.54 -5.35 20.67
C PHE A 318 14.94 -4.98 21.17
N LYS A 319 15.25 -5.08 22.48
CA LYS A 319 16.57 -4.69 23.04
C LYS A 319 17.75 -5.35 22.34
N GLY A 320 17.63 -6.64 22.00
CA GLY A 320 18.67 -7.39 21.27
C GLY A 320 18.89 -6.95 19.81
N HIS A 321 18.03 -6.07 19.31
CA HIS A 321 17.98 -5.60 17.92
C HIS A 321 18.27 -4.09 17.78
N VAL A 322 18.46 -3.38 18.89
CA VAL A 322 18.75 -1.93 18.90
C VAL A 322 20.05 -1.62 18.16
N ASN A 323 21.05 -2.52 18.23
CA ASN A 323 22.33 -2.34 17.56
C ASN A 323 22.15 -2.11 16.05
N GLN A 324 21.33 -2.92 15.38
CA GLN A 324 21.08 -2.83 13.94
C GLN A 324 20.46 -1.49 13.55
N ALA A 325 19.49 -1.01 14.34
CA ALA A 325 18.90 0.31 14.12
C ALA A 325 19.94 1.43 14.32
N THR A 326 20.77 1.36 15.36
CA THR A 326 21.80 2.37 15.62
C THR A 326 22.97 2.34 14.64
N THR A 327 23.29 1.19 14.05
CA THR A 327 24.27 1.08 12.97
C THR A 327 23.81 1.91 11.77
N LEU A 328 22.54 1.74 11.36
CA LEU A 328 21.97 2.53 10.26
C LEU A 328 21.97 4.03 10.58
N ILE A 329 21.60 4.43 11.81
CA ILE A 329 21.68 5.83 12.24
C ILE A 329 23.11 6.36 12.07
N GLY A 330 24.12 5.61 12.54
CA GLY A 330 25.52 5.99 12.40
C GLY A 330 25.94 6.18 10.93
N MET A 331 25.51 5.26 10.05
CA MET A 331 25.77 5.35 8.61
C MET A 331 25.13 6.60 7.97
N VAL A 332 23.90 6.93 8.35
CA VAL A 332 23.20 8.12 7.85
C VAL A 332 23.95 9.40 8.25
N ILE A 333 24.42 9.48 9.50
CA ILE A 333 25.18 10.64 9.98
C ILE A 333 26.54 10.74 9.28
N GLU A 334 27.22 9.62 9.04
CA GLU A 334 28.47 9.56 8.27
C GLU A 334 28.27 10.07 6.83
N ASP A 335 27.24 9.56 6.14
CA ASP A 335 26.94 9.94 4.75
C ASP A 335 26.44 11.40 4.63
N PHE A 336 25.79 11.94 5.67
CA PHE A 336 25.47 13.37 5.73
C PHE A 336 26.74 14.23 5.86
N GLY A 337 27.74 13.78 6.62
CA GLY A 337 29.05 14.42 6.66
C GLY A 337 29.75 14.41 5.30
N ARG A 338 29.66 13.29 4.57
CA ARG A 338 30.20 13.17 3.20
C ARG A 338 29.50 14.11 2.21
N THR A 339 28.19 14.28 2.33
CA THR A 339 27.39 15.22 1.51
C THR A 339 27.99 16.64 1.53
N GLN A 340 28.40 17.12 2.71
CA GLN A 340 29.02 18.44 2.87
C GLN A 340 30.41 18.53 2.22
N GLN A 341 31.17 17.43 2.21
CA GLN A 341 32.52 17.38 1.63
C GLN A 341 32.50 17.31 0.10
N LEU A 342 31.55 16.55 -0.46
CA LEU A 342 31.42 16.32 -1.90
C LEU A 342 30.61 17.42 -2.62
N GLY A 343 29.88 18.25 -1.87
CA GLY A 343 29.00 19.28 -2.44
C GLY A 343 27.78 18.73 -3.16
N HIS A 344 27.52 17.42 -3.05
CA HIS A 344 26.40 16.70 -3.65
C HIS A 344 25.59 16.00 -2.56
N GLN A 345 24.26 16.08 -2.66
CA GLN A 345 23.37 15.52 -1.66
C GLN A 345 23.26 13.99 -1.81
N ILE A 346 24.02 13.26 -0.99
CA ILE A 346 24.00 11.79 -0.97
C ILE A 346 22.88 11.28 -0.04
N VAL A 347 22.57 12.06 1.01
CA VAL A 347 21.52 11.77 1.99
C VAL A 347 20.45 12.85 1.94
N SER A 348 19.20 12.45 1.78
CA SER A 348 18.05 13.35 1.85
C SER A 348 17.87 13.88 3.28
N LEU A 349 17.36 15.10 3.41
CA LEU A 349 17.02 15.66 4.72
C LEU A 349 15.95 14.82 5.44
N GLU A 350 15.09 14.14 4.68
CA GLU A 350 14.08 13.22 5.22
C GLU A 350 14.72 11.99 5.87
N VAL A 351 15.70 11.34 5.23
CA VAL A 351 16.46 10.23 5.83
C VAL A 351 17.18 10.68 7.10
N LEU A 352 17.79 11.87 7.08
CA LEU A 352 18.44 12.45 8.26
C LEU A 352 17.42 12.68 9.39
N ARG A 353 16.27 13.28 9.08
CA ARG A 353 15.18 13.55 10.03
C ARG A 353 14.69 12.24 10.66
N LEU A 354 14.44 11.21 9.86
CA LEU A 354 14.00 9.89 10.33
C LEU A 354 15.05 9.19 11.20
N ALA A 355 16.35 9.32 10.88
CA ALA A 355 17.41 8.79 11.73
C ALA A 355 17.47 9.51 13.09
N CYS A 356 17.29 10.84 13.09
CA CYS A 356 17.14 11.62 14.32
C CYS A 356 15.91 11.23 15.13
N ALA A 357 14.78 11.02 14.46
CA ALA A 357 13.52 10.65 15.09
C ALA A 357 13.63 9.27 15.72
N LEU A 358 14.15 8.28 14.99
CA LEU A 358 14.33 6.93 15.50
C LEU A 358 15.24 6.91 16.74
N LEU A 359 16.36 7.65 16.75
CA LEU A 359 17.19 7.73 17.95
C LEU A 359 16.44 8.38 19.13
N SER A 360 15.66 9.43 18.86
CA SER A 360 14.82 10.07 19.88
C SER A 360 13.78 9.10 20.45
N ASP A 361 13.11 8.34 19.60
CA ASP A 361 12.10 7.35 19.98
C ASP A 361 12.74 6.23 20.81
N LEU A 362 13.91 5.72 20.41
CA LEU A 362 14.64 4.71 21.18
C LEU A 362 15.05 5.24 22.57
N VAL A 363 15.43 6.52 22.68
CA VAL A 363 15.70 7.16 23.98
C VAL A 363 14.44 7.26 24.83
N GLU A 364 13.28 7.56 24.24
CA GLU A 364 12.01 7.58 25.00
C GLU A 364 11.57 6.17 25.43
N PHE A 365 11.74 5.17 24.56
CA PHE A 365 11.38 3.78 24.80
C PHE A 365 12.20 3.10 25.90
N PHE A 366 13.53 3.29 25.86
CA PHE A 366 14.47 2.56 26.72
C PHE A 366 15.14 3.45 27.76
N GLN A 367 14.91 4.77 27.70
CA GLN A 367 15.30 5.73 28.73
C GLN A 367 16.78 5.61 29.09
N LYS A 368 17.09 5.42 30.38
CA LYS A 368 18.46 5.39 30.90
C LYS A 368 19.32 4.32 30.23
N ASP A 369 18.78 3.13 29.96
CA ASP A 369 19.51 2.05 29.26
C ASP A 369 20.02 2.54 27.89
N MET A 370 19.18 3.26 27.15
CA MET A 370 19.57 3.80 25.84
C MET A 370 20.54 4.96 25.96
N CYS A 371 20.33 5.87 26.92
CA CYS A 371 21.28 6.95 27.18
C CYS A 371 22.68 6.42 27.49
N ASP A 372 22.79 5.38 28.33
CA ASP A 372 24.04 4.73 28.65
C ASP A 372 24.66 4.04 27.42
N PHE A 373 23.84 3.39 26.60
CA PHE A 373 24.26 2.72 25.36
C PHE A 373 24.85 3.69 24.33
N VAL A 374 24.19 4.83 24.08
CA VAL A 374 24.64 5.79 23.04
C VAL A 374 25.61 6.85 23.52
N ARG A 375 25.87 6.95 24.83
CA ARG A 375 26.76 7.98 25.41
C ARG A 375 28.12 8.07 24.69
N ASN A 376 28.68 6.94 24.29
CA ASN A 376 29.98 6.84 23.62
C ASN A 376 29.87 6.60 22.12
N ALA A 377 28.67 6.69 21.54
CA ALA A 377 28.48 6.49 20.12
C ALA A 377 29.13 7.63 19.32
N PRO A 378 29.97 7.34 18.31
CA PRO A 378 30.71 8.37 17.58
C PRO A 378 29.77 9.32 16.83
N TYR A 379 28.66 8.80 16.31
CA TYR A 379 27.67 9.59 15.58
C TYR A 379 26.93 10.59 16.48
N LEU A 380 26.80 10.34 17.79
CA LEU A 380 25.99 11.18 18.68
C LEU A 380 26.56 12.59 18.79
N THR A 381 27.89 12.72 18.88
CA THR A 381 28.54 14.03 18.98
C THR A 381 28.34 14.84 17.71
N THR A 382 28.57 14.22 16.55
CA THR A 382 28.37 14.85 15.23
C THR A 382 26.90 15.24 15.03
N MET A 383 25.98 14.36 15.39
CA MET A 383 24.54 14.57 15.28
C MET A 383 24.04 15.74 16.13
N LEU A 384 24.57 15.93 17.35
CA LEU A 384 24.13 17.00 18.24
C LEU A 384 24.85 18.33 18.02
N ASN A 385 26.09 18.32 17.51
CA ASN A 385 26.93 19.52 17.44
C ASN A 385 27.20 20.01 16.02
N ASP A 386 27.28 19.12 15.03
CA ASP A 386 27.69 19.44 13.68
C ASP A 386 26.49 19.54 12.75
N VAL A 387 25.53 18.61 12.83
CA VAL A 387 24.30 18.65 12.02
C VAL A 387 23.54 19.98 12.16
N PRO A 388 23.31 20.54 13.38
CA PRO A 388 22.66 21.84 13.53
C PRO A 388 23.37 23.03 12.88
N LYS A 389 24.65 22.89 12.54
CA LYS A 389 25.44 23.93 11.85
C LYS A 389 25.43 23.77 10.34
N GLN A 390 25.02 22.59 9.86
CA GLN A 390 25.12 22.17 8.45
C GLN A 390 23.77 22.19 7.72
N THR A 391 22.65 22.32 8.45
CA THR A 391 21.31 22.47 7.87
C THR A 391 20.47 23.47 8.66
N ASN A 392 19.57 24.17 7.96
CA ASN A 392 18.57 25.06 8.54
C ASN A 392 17.15 24.45 8.48
N ASP A 393 17.04 23.16 8.17
CA ASP A 393 15.74 22.48 8.09
C ASP A 393 15.02 22.46 9.46
N GLU A 394 13.81 23.03 9.50
CA GLU A 394 13.08 23.20 10.76
C GLU A 394 12.67 21.87 11.39
N GLU A 395 12.38 20.85 10.58
CA GLU A 395 11.93 19.56 11.09
C GLU A 395 13.08 18.73 11.66
N VAL A 396 14.25 18.74 11.01
CA VAL A 396 15.48 18.15 11.55
C VAL A 396 15.84 18.83 12.87
N MET A 397 15.82 20.16 12.93
CA MET A 397 16.15 20.91 14.14
C MET A 397 15.17 20.64 15.28
N ARG A 398 13.87 20.54 14.99
CA ARG A 398 12.85 20.14 15.96
C ARG A 398 13.11 18.73 16.52
N THR A 399 13.46 17.79 15.65
CA THR A 399 13.72 16.40 16.04
C THR A 399 14.98 16.27 16.90
N LEU A 400 16.05 17.01 16.56
CA LEU A 400 17.26 17.09 17.37
C LEU A 400 16.99 17.71 18.75
N ALA A 401 16.13 18.72 18.84
CA ALA A 401 15.74 19.30 20.13
C ALA A 401 14.99 18.28 21.01
N LEU A 402 14.12 17.44 20.43
CA LEU A 402 13.46 16.35 21.15
C LEU A 402 14.47 15.34 21.68
N LEU A 403 15.43 14.91 20.83
CA LEU A 403 16.51 14.02 21.22
C LEU A 403 17.35 14.61 22.38
N GLN A 404 17.76 15.88 22.29
CA GLN A 404 18.52 16.55 23.34
C GLN A 404 17.74 16.60 24.67
N ASN A 405 16.44 16.86 24.62
CA ASN A 405 15.59 16.88 25.81
C ASN A 405 15.46 15.48 26.42
N GLY A 406 15.27 14.44 25.60
CA GLY A 406 15.23 13.05 26.05
C GLY A 406 16.53 12.63 26.74
N LEU A 407 17.68 12.90 26.10
CA LEU A 407 19.00 12.59 26.66
C LEU A 407 19.25 13.31 27.99
N ARG A 408 18.82 14.58 28.14
CA ARG A 408 18.92 15.31 29.41
C ARG A 408 17.99 14.75 30.48
N LYS A 409 16.77 14.36 30.09
CA LYS A 409 15.74 13.85 31.00
C LYS A 409 16.12 12.49 31.60
N TYR A 410 16.68 11.58 30.79
CA TYR A 410 16.97 10.20 31.21
C TYR A 410 18.44 9.90 31.45
N GLY A 411 19.36 10.77 31.02
CA GLY A 411 20.80 10.56 31.16
C GLY A 411 21.39 10.89 32.54
N ALA A 412 20.57 11.38 33.49
CA ALA A 412 20.96 11.72 34.85
C ALA A 412 21.11 10.50 35.79
#